data_AF-A0A3E0JD89-F1
#
_entry.id   AF-A0A3E0JD89-F1
#
_cell.length_a   1.000
_cell.length_b   1.000
_cell.length_c   1.000
_cell.angle_alpha   90.00
_cell.angle_beta   90.00
_cell.angle_gamma   90.00
#
_symmetry.space_group_name_H-M   'P 1'
#
loop_
_entity.id
_entity.type
_entity.pdbx_description
1 polymer ?
#
loop_
_entity_poly.entity_id
_entity_poly.type
_entity_poly.pdbx_seq_one_letter_code
_entity_poly.pdbx_strand_id
1 'polypeptide(L)'
;MKKSIEIIGFPIISISAGEEIGRVKSIVINPEKGSVDFLTVEHEDWQVSVKAIPFQKIIGIGKYAITVESTHSILDLNEIPIANQLINKKVYIKGAQVMTRVGELVGEITEYYVNETNGQIISVDVTTGDQDSIEVSSEYIITYGENLIILNEEFSTGEVEARNPKEASAPVEIKKSFHFSTTANQERVNDLDRKQDELLEGKQATKNIVNSQGETVVTEGTVLTKTEIDHLKQYGPSVMVELSMNVK
;
A
#
# COMPACT_ATOMS: atom_id res chain seq x y z
N MET A 1 -8.96 -2.11 -2.66
CA MET A 1 -8.27 -1.50 -1.49
C MET A 1 -8.28 0.01 -1.64
N LYS A 2 -8.36 0.75 -0.54
CA LYS A 2 -8.45 2.23 -0.52
C LYS A 2 -7.53 2.81 0.54
N LYS A 3 -6.84 3.90 0.23
CA LYS A 3 -6.03 4.63 1.21
C LYS A 3 -6.93 5.43 2.15
N SER A 4 -6.48 5.69 3.38
CA SER A 4 -7.26 6.50 4.32
C SER A 4 -7.54 7.92 3.78
N ILE A 5 -6.59 8.50 3.04
CA ILE A 5 -6.75 9.79 2.38
C ILE A 5 -7.77 9.80 1.23
N GLU A 6 -8.08 8.63 0.66
CA GLU A 6 -9.14 8.47 -0.35
C GLU A 6 -10.54 8.29 0.28
N ILE A 7 -10.61 8.28 1.62
CA ILE A 7 -11.85 8.16 2.38
C ILE A 7 -12.10 9.47 3.12
N ILE A 8 -11.08 10.01 3.78
CA ILE A 8 -11.17 11.27 4.54
C ILE A 8 -11.34 12.45 3.58
N GLY A 9 -12.31 13.32 3.86
CA GLY A 9 -12.63 14.51 3.06
C GLY A 9 -13.50 14.24 1.83
N PHE A 10 -13.80 12.97 1.52
CA PHE A 10 -14.64 12.65 0.37
C PHE A 10 -16.11 13.00 0.64
N PRO A 11 -16.83 13.51 -0.37
CA PRO A 11 -18.26 13.73 -0.29
C PRO A 11 -19.01 12.41 -0.17
N ILE A 12 -20.08 12.45 0.60
CA ILE A 12 -20.98 11.33 0.84
C ILE A 12 -22.25 11.60 0.06
N ILE A 13 -22.59 10.70 -0.86
CA ILE A 13 -23.73 10.84 -1.77
C ILE A 13 -24.79 9.81 -1.42
N SER A 14 -26.03 10.28 -1.28
CA SER A 14 -27.20 9.40 -1.19
C SER A 14 -27.61 8.94 -2.58
N ILE A 15 -27.75 7.63 -2.79
CA ILE A 15 -28.25 7.06 -4.06
C ILE A 15 -29.74 7.36 -4.24
N SER A 16 -30.55 7.22 -3.19
CA SER A 16 -32.00 7.43 -3.27
C SER A 16 -32.38 8.90 -3.49
N ALA A 17 -31.67 9.83 -2.87
CA ALA A 17 -31.93 11.27 -3.02
C ALA A 17 -31.12 11.93 -4.15
N GLY A 18 -29.99 11.36 -4.54
CA GLY A 18 -29.12 11.91 -5.59
C GLY A 18 -28.36 13.17 -5.15
N GLU A 19 -28.17 13.37 -3.85
CA GLU A 19 -27.59 14.58 -3.27
C GLU A 19 -26.38 14.28 -2.37
N GLU A 20 -25.51 15.28 -2.19
CA GLU A 20 -24.43 15.26 -1.20
C GLU A 20 -25.04 15.53 0.17
N ILE A 21 -24.90 14.56 1.08
CA ILE A 21 -25.45 14.61 2.43
C ILE A 21 -24.39 14.96 3.48
N GLY A 22 -23.15 15.23 3.06
CA GLY A 22 -22.04 15.62 3.92
C GLY A 22 -20.69 15.13 3.41
N ARG A 23 -19.65 15.33 4.21
CA ARG A 23 -18.28 14.93 3.91
C ARG A 23 -17.70 14.09 5.03
N VAL A 24 -16.81 13.15 4.70
CA VAL A 24 -16.13 12.36 5.72
C VAL A 24 -15.15 13.25 6.48
N LYS A 25 -15.33 13.37 7.79
CA LYS A 25 -14.44 14.12 8.68
C LYS A 25 -13.29 13.27 9.19
N SER A 26 -13.61 12.10 9.71
CA SER A 26 -12.63 11.16 10.27
C SER A 26 -13.13 9.72 10.20
N ILE A 27 -12.21 8.80 10.46
CA ILE A 27 -12.43 7.36 10.44
C ILE A 27 -12.33 6.85 11.88
N VAL A 28 -13.30 6.05 12.31
CA VAL A 28 -13.33 5.43 13.65
C VAL A 28 -12.88 3.98 13.52
N ILE A 29 -11.76 3.68 14.18
CA ILE A 29 -11.14 2.35 14.18
C ILE A 29 -11.63 1.53 15.36
N ASN A 30 -11.92 0.26 15.10
CA ASN A 30 -12.11 -0.76 16.11
C ASN A 30 -10.77 -1.48 16.38
N PRO A 31 -10.11 -1.22 17.52
CA PRO A 31 -8.80 -1.79 17.82
C PRO A 31 -8.84 -3.30 18.10
N GLU A 32 -10.00 -3.84 18.48
CA GLU A 32 -10.15 -5.27 18.75
C GLU A 32 -10.25 -6.09 17.45
N LYS A 33 -10.78 -5.48 16.38
CA LYS A 33 -10.94 -6.12 15.08
C LYS A 33 -9.90 -5.71 14.04
N GLY A 34 -9.21 -4.59 14.25
CA GLY A 34 -8.38 -3.98 13.20
C GLY A 34 -9.21 -3.55 11.99
N SER A 35 -10.39 -2.98 12.22
CA SER A 35 -11.31 -2.55 11.16
C SER A 35 -11.80 -1.13 11.36
N VAL A 36 -12.22 -0.50 10.28
CA VAL A 36 -13.03 0.71 10.27
C VAL A 36 -14.48 0.32 10.54
N ASP A 37 -15.02 0.74 11.69
CA ASP A 37 -16.41 0.44 12.03
C ASP A 37 -17.34 1.61 11.65
N PHE A 38 -16.86 2.86 11.75
CA PHE A 38 -17.65 4.05 11.45
C PHE A 38 -16.84 5.12 10.71
N LEU A 39 -17.52 5.87 9.86
CA LEU A 39 -17.03 7.13 9.28
C LEU A 39 -17.79 8.29 9.92
N THR A 40 -17.11 9.28 10.45
CA THR A 40 -17.77 10.49 10.97
C THR A 40 -18.05 11.45 9.82
N VAL A 41 -19.19 12.15 9.91
CA VAL A 41 -19.67 13.05 8.86
C VAL A 41 -19.65 14.49 9.36
N GLU A 42 -19.15 15.38 8.51
CA GLU A 42 -19.24 16.83 8.67
C GLU A 42 -20.26 17.39 7.67
N HIS A 43 -21.16 18.22 8.19
CA HIS A 43 -22.17 18.95 7.43
C HIS A 43 -22.42 20.28 8.13
N GLU A 44 -22.68 21.34 7.37
CA GLU A 44 -22.84 22.71 7.91
C GLU A 44 -23.98 22.80 8.94
N ASP A 45 -25.07 22.08 8.69
CA ASP A 45 -26.24 22.02 9.59
C ASP A 45 -26.02 21.20 10.87
N TRP A 46 -24.93 20.43 10.99
CA TRP A 46 -24.74 19.43 12.07
C TRP A 46 -23.68 19.86 13.10
N GLN A 47 -23.79 21.08 13.60
CA GLN A 47 -22.80 21.64 14.53
C GLN A 47 -22.87 21.07 15.96
N VAL A 48 -24.01 20.51 16.38
CA VAL A 48 -24.26 20.13 17.78
C VAL A 48 -24.02 18.64 18.06
N SER A 49 -24.28 17.77 17.08
CA SER A 49 -24.08 16.33 17.24
C SER A 49 -23.19 15.74 16.16
N VAL A 50 -22.24 14.90 16.58
CA VAL A 50 -21.37 14.18 15.65
C VAL A 50 -22.21 13.09 15.02
N LYS A 51 -22.34 13.14 13.69
CA LYS A 51 -23.00 12.08 12.94
C LYS A 51 -21.98 11.08 12.41
N ALA A 52 -22.39 9.83 12.28
CA ALA A 52 -21.54 8.77 11.78
C ALA A 52 -22.31 7.78 10.89
N ILE A 53 -21.58 7.17 9.96
CA ILE A 53 -22.09 6.12 9.07
C ILE A 53 -21.36 4.82 9.42
N PRO A 54 -22.09 3.76 9.80
CA PRO A 54 -21.50 2.43 9.94
C PRO A 54 -20.90 1.98 8.61
N PHE A 55 -19.70 1.41 8.62
CA PHE A 55 -19.03 0.99 7.39
C PHE A 55 -19.89 0.00 6.57
N GLN A 56 -20.65 -0.86 7.24
CA GLN A 56 -21.57 -1.82 6.63
C GLN A 56 -22.70 -1.19 5.79
N LYS A 57 -23.02 0.09 6.02
CA LYS A 57 -24.05 0.82 5.25
C LYS A 57 -23.47 1.53 4.02
N ILE A 58 -22.16 1.46 3.82
CA ILE A 58 -21.50 2.01 2.63
C ILE A 58 -21.68 1.03 1.49
N ILE A 59 -22.16 1.54 0.35
CA ILE A 59 -22.35 0.73 -0.87
C ILE A 59 -21.06 0.70 -1.70
N GLY A 60 -20.32 1.80 -1.70
CA GLY A 60 -19.10 1.91 -2.49
C GLY A 60 -18.24 3.11 -2.11
N ILE A 61 -16.94 2.93 -2.24
CA ILE A 61 -15.92 3.97 -2.06
C ILE A 61 -15.31 4.25 -3.44
N GLY A 62 -15.78 5.30 -4.10
CA GLY A 62 -15.34 5.68 -5.44
C GLY A 62 -13.99 6.38 -5.46
N LYS A 63 -13.65 7.01 -6.60
CA LYS A 63 -12.52 7.94 -6.73
C LYS A 63 -12.87 9.37 -6.35
N TYR A 64 -14.17 9.68 -6.29
CA TYR A 64 -14.68 11.04 -6.09
C TYR A 64 -15.65 11.17 -4.92
N ALA A 65 -16.29 10.07 -4.51
CA ALA A 65 -17.36 10.09 -3.54
C ALA A 65 -17.53 8.72 -2.87
N ILE A 66 -18.11 8.73 -1.68
CA ILE A 66 -18.62 7.56 -0.98
C ILE A 66 -20.13 7.52 -1.15
N THR A 67 -20.67 6.38 -1.57
CA THR A 67 -22.11 6.24 -1.82
C THR A 67 -22.79 5.44 -0.73
N VAL A 68 -23.94 5.92 -0.28
CA VAL A 68 -24.84 5.23 0.67
C VAL A 68 -26.25 5.16 0.10
N GLU A 69 -27.05 4.21 0.59
CA GLU A 69 -28.42 4.02 0.09
C GLU A 69 -29.28 5.27 0.26
N SER A 70 -29.33 5.80 1.49
CA SER A 70 -30.14 6.98 1.84
C SER A 70 -29.54 7.75 3.01
N THR A 71 -30.06 8.95 3.28
CA THR A 71 -29.70 9.76 4.44
C THR A 71 -29.97 9.04 5.77
N HIS A 72 -30.87 8.05 5.81
CA HIS A 72 -31.11 7.18 6.98
C HIS A 72 -29.93 6.25 7.32
N SER A 73 -28.91 6.19 6.46
CA SER A 73 -27.66 5.50 6.78
C SER A 73 -26.82 6.26 7.80
N ILE A 74 -27.06 7.57 7.94
CA ILE A 74 -26.40 8.42 8.93
C ILE A 74 -27.10 8.26 10.28
N LEU A 75 -26.29 8.02 11.31
CA LEU A 75 -26.74 7.85 12.68
C LEU A 75 -26.12 8.92 13.57
N ASP A 76 -26.82 9.30 14.63
CA ASP A 76 -26.21 10.13 15.67
C ASP A 76 -25.27 9.26 16.50
N LEU A 77 -24.02 9.68 16.62
CA LEU A 77 -23.01 8.94 17.35
C LEU A 77 -23.37 8.80 18.84
N ASN A 78 -24.06 9.79 19.42
CA ASN A 78 -24.49 9.74 20.82
C ASN A 78 -25.48 8.61 21.08
N GLU A 79 -26.23 8.20 20.06
CA GLU A 79 -27.22 7.12 20.13
C GLU A 79 -26.58 5.73 19.96
N ILE A 80 -25.29 5.65 19.66
CA ILE A 80 -24.55 4.40 19.45
C ILE A 80 -23.53 4.20 20.58
N PRO A 81 -23.84 3.39 21.61
CA PRO A 81 -22.94 3.18 22.75
C PRO A 81 -21.56 2.66 22.34
N ILE A 82 -21.50 1.75 21.36
CA ILE A 82 -20.24 1.19 20.88
C ILE A 82 -19.37 2.25 20.17
N ALA A 83 -19.98 3.19 19.44
CA ALA A 83 -19.23 4.22 18.73
C ALA A 83 -18.62 5.23 19.71
N ASN A 84 -19.35 5.59 20.78
CA ASN A 84 -18.81 6.39 21.88
C ASN A 84 -17.62 5.70 22.58
N GLN A 85 -17.68 4.38 22.78
CA GLN A 85 -16.55 3.64 23.34
C GLN A 85 -15.32 3.71 22.42
N LEU A 86 -15.50 3.48 21.12
CA LEU A 86 -14.40 3.52 20.15
C LEU A 86 -13.75 4.90 20.07
N ILE A 87 -14.54 5.97 20.12
CA ILE A 87 -14.01 7.34 20.10
C ILE A 87 -13.30 7.70 21.40
N ASN A 88 -13.81 7.25 22.54
CA ASN A 88 -13.13 7.44 23.82
C ASN A 88 -11.81 6.67 23.90
N LYS A 89 -11.66 5.56 23.17
CA LYS A 89 -10.38 4.86 23.02
C LYS A 89 -9.36 5.66 22.17
N LYS A 90 -9.80 6.67 21.41
CA LYS A 90 -8.95 7.61 20.65
C LYS A 90 -7.89 6.95 19.77
N VAL A 91 -8.23 5.83 19.14
CA VAL A 91 -7.28 5.07 18.33
C VAL A 91 -7.05 5.79 17.01
N TYR A 92 -5.84 6.32 16.82
CA TYR A 92 -5.40 6.91 15.56
C TYR A 92 -4.30 6.06 14.96
N ILE A 93 -4.49 5.59 13.72
CA ILE A 93 -3.46 4.82 13.02
C ILE A 93 -2.42 5.75 12.40
N LYS A 94 -2.90 6.78 11.71
CA LYS A 94 -2.03 7.77 11.07
C LYS A 94 -1.33 8.61 12.15
N GLY A 95 -0.01 8.70 12.07
CA GLY A 95 0.84 9.38 13.04
C GLY A 95 1.17 8.56 14.29
N ALA A 96 0.69 7.31 14.39
CA ALA A 96 1.06 6.46 15.51
C ALA A 96 2.50 5.94 15.37
N GLN A 97 3.19 5.86 16.51
CA GLN A 97 4.50 5.22 16.59
C GLN A 97 4.35 3.71 16.49
N VAL A 98 5.28 3.07 15.80
CA VAL A 98 5.31 1.63 15.58
C VAL A 98 6.45 1.02 16.34
N MET A 99 6.14 0.01 17.16
CA MET A 99 7.12 -0.67 18.00
C MET A 99 6.94 -2.18 17.89
N THR A 100 8.04 -2.92 17.94
CA THR A 100 7.97 -4.39 18.00
C THR A 100 7.59 -4.86 19.41
N ARG A 101 7.16 -6.12 19.54
CA ARG A 101 6.86 -6.74 20.84
C ARG A 101 8.05 -6.74 21.82
N VAL A 102 9.28 -6.74 21.30
CA VAL A 102 10.52 -6.64 22.12
C VAL A 102 10.87 -5.22 22.54
N GLY A 103 10.12 -4.22 22.07
CA GLY A 103 10.32 -2.81 22.43
C GLY A 103 11.24 -2.03 21.50
N GLU A 104 11.52 -2.52 20.30
CA GLU A 104 12.29 -1.78 19.29
C GLU A 104 11.36 -0.83 18.52
N LEU A 105 11.73 0.45 18.47
CA LEU A 105 11.00 1.46 17.69
C LEU A 105 11.30 1.27 16.20
N VAL A 106 10.26 1.00 15.41
CA VAL A 106 10.37 0.82 13.96
C VAL A 106 10.26 2.15 13.24
N GLY A 107 9.30 3.00 13.64
CA GLY A 107 9.04 4.26 12.95
C GLY A 107 7.66 4.86 13.26
N GLU A 108 7.12 5.63 12.32
CA GLU A 108 5.82 6.29 12.41
C GLU A 108 4.94 5.97 11.20
N ILE A 109 3.65 5.74 11.41
CA ILE A 109 2.71 5.45 10.32
C ILE A 109 2.33 6.73 9.58
N THR A 110 2.52 6.74 8.26
CA THR A 110 2.15 7.86 7.39
C THR A 110 0.80 7.63 6.69
N GLU A 111 0.48 6.39 6.37
CA GLU A 111 -0.74 6.02 5.65
C GLU A 111 -1.18 4.60 6.00
N TYR A 112 -2.46 4.28 5.76
CA TYR A 112 -2.98 2.92 5.89
C TYR A 112 -4.01 2.59 4.82
N TYR A 113 -4.15 1.30 4.55
CA TYR A 113 -4.99 0.76 3.49
C TYR A 113 -6.15 -0.01 4.08
N VAL A 114 -7.35 0.29 3.60
CA VAL A 114 -8.61 -0.29 4.04
C VAL A 114 -9.21 -1.11 2.91
N ASN A 115 -9.74 -2.27 3.25
CA ASN A 115 -10.56 -3.07 2.37
C ASN A 115 -11.93 -2.40 2.18
N GLU A 116 -12.26 -2.07 0.94
CA GLU A 116 -13.48 -1.34 0.61
C GLU A 116 -14.78 -2.11 0.87
N THR A 117 -14.71 -3.44 0.95
CA THR A 117 -15.87 -4.31 1.12
C THR A 117 -16.21 -4.54 2.59
N ASN A 118 -15.20 -4.76 3.44
CA ASN A 118 -15.41 -5.16 4.83
C ASN A 118 -14.86 -4.17 5.87
N GLY A 119 -14.14 -3.12 5.43
CA GLY A 119 -13.57 -2.10 6.31
C GLY A 119 -12.32 -2.55 7.05
N GLN A 120 -11.79 -3.75 6.78
CA GLN A 120 -10.60 -4.25 7.45
C GLN A 120 -9.35 -3.50 7.00
N ILE A 121 -8.47 -3.17 7.94
CA ILE A 121 -7.15 -2.62 7.62
C ILE A 121 -6.31 -3.74 7.04
N ILE A 122 -5.71 -3.51 5.88
CA ILE A 122 -4.91 -4.50 5.13
C ILE A 122 -3.42 -4.30 5.40
N SER A 123 -2.97 -3.05 5.38
CA SER A 123 -1.56 -2.69 5.56
C SER A 123 -1.42 -1.24 6.02
N VAL A 124 -0.24 -0.91 6.55
CA VAL A 124 0.15 0.43 6.99
C VAL A 124 1.51 0.79 6.40
N ASP A 125 1.67 2.03 5.94
CA ASP A 125 2.96 2.56 5.49
C ASP A 125 3.67 3.20 6.68
N VAL A 126 4.84 2.66 7.05
CA VAL A 126 5.67 3.11 8.17
C VAL A 126 6.91 3.79 7.63
N THR A 127 7.16 5.03 8.05
CA THR A 127 8.41 5.72 7.76
C THR A 127 9.41 5.44 8.87
N THR A 128 10.59 4.94 8.49
CA THR A 128 11.71 4.71 9.40
C THR A 128 12.60 5.97 9.48
N GLY A 129 13.52 6.00 10.45
CA GLY A 129 14.40 7.16 10.68
C GLY A 129 15.23 7.60 9.46
N ASP A 130 15.43 6.72 8.48
CA ASP A 130 16.20 6.96 7.26
C ASP A 130 15.34 7.47 6.08
N GLN A 131 14.09 7.88 6.34
CA GLN A 131 13.09 8.37 5.37
C GLN A 131 12.56 7.33 4.36
N ASP A 132 12.97 6.07 4.47
CA ASP A 132 12.37 4.99 3.71
C ASP A 132 10.99 4.63 4.29
N SER A 133 10.01 4.47 3.40
CA SER A 133 8.67 3.98 3.75
C SER A 133 8.56 2.48 3.49
N ILE A 134 8.22 1.72 4.52
CA ILE A 134 7.96 0.29 4.43
C ILE A 134 6.47 0.02 4.59
N GLU A 135 5.89 -0.75 3.67
CA GLU A 135 4.54 -1.27 3.81
C GLU A 135 4.54 -2.48 4.75
N VAL A 136 3.72 -2.43 5.79
CA VAL A 136 3.58 -3.48 6.80
C VAL A 136 2.17 -4.06 6.72
N SER A 137 2.07 -5.38 6.50
CA SER A 137 0.78 -6.09 6.51
C SER A 137 0.12 -6.03 7.89
N SER A 138 -1.21 -5.89 7.93
CA SER A 138 -2.00 -5.91 9.16
C SER A 138 -1.87 -7.21 9.95
N GLU A 139 -1.44 -8.30 9.30
CA GLU A 139 -1.20 -9.60 9.95
C GLU A 139 -0.08 -9.54 11.00
N TYR A 140 0.86 -8.62 10.83
CA TYR A 140 1.94 -8.39 11.79
C TYR A 140 1.51 -7.46 12.93
N ILE A 141 0.35 -6.79 12.83
CA ILE A 141 -0.14 -5.87 13.86
C ILE A 141 -0.87 -6.65 14.97
N ILE A 142 -0.33 -6.56 16.18
CA ILE A 142 -0.90 -7.20 17.38
C ILE A 142 -1.85 -6.25 18.10
N THR A 143 -1.57 -4.95 18.11
CA THR A 143 -2.31 -4.00 18.94
C THR A 143 -2.43 -2.64 18.27
N TYR A 144 -3.64 -2.09 18.27
CA TYR A 144 -3.97 -0.73 17.86
C TYR A 144 -4.24 0.13 19.12
N GLY A 145 -3.25 0.90 19.55
CA GLY A 145 -3.37 1.82 20.69
C GLY A 145 -3.79 3.24 20.29
N GLU A 146 -3.84 4.16 21.27
CA GLU A 146 -4.17 5.58 21.02
C GLU A 146 -3.16 6.25 20.08
N ASN A 147 -1.86 6.07 20.36
CA ASN A 147 -0.75 6.63 19.57
C ASN A 147 0.39 5.62 19.30
N LEU A 148 0.17 4.34 19.64
CA LEU A 148 1.18 3.29 19.56
C LEU A 148 0.59 2.04 18.92
N ILE A 149 1.26 1.52 17.90
CA ILE A 149 0.93 0.25 17.25
C ILE A 149 2.05 -0.76 17.52
N ILE A 150 1.67 -1.95 17.95
CA ILE A 150 2.62 -3.01 18.30
C ILE A 150 2.64 -4.07 17.20
N LEU A 151 3.84 -4.36 16.67
CA LEU A 151 4.08 -5.41 15.69
C LEU A 151 4.65 -6.69 16.33
N ASN A 152 4.42 -7.82 15.67
CA ASN A 152 5.14 -9.05 15.96
C ASN A 152 6.60 -8.98 15.45
N GLU A 153 7.47 -9.84 15.99
CA GLU A 153 8.90 -9.87 15.66
C GLU A 153 9.20 -10.56 14.32
N GLU A 154 8.20 -11.18 13.68
CA GLU A 154 8.38 -11.87 12.40
C GLU A 154 8.46 -10.88 11.22
N PHE A 155 8.25 -9.59 11.50
CA PHE A 155 8.51 -8.51 10.56
C PHE A 155 10.02 -8.40 10.27
N SER A 156 10.48 -9.11 9.23
CA SER A 156 11.86 -9.05 8.77
C SER A 156 12.05 -7.77 7.93
N THR A 157 12.91 -6.86 8.37
CA THR A 157 13.26 -5.59 7.69
C THR A 157 14.05 -5.78 6.38
N GLY A 158 13.85 -6.88 5.65
CA GLY A 158 14.60 -7.24 4.44
C GLY A 158 13.77 -7.37 3.15
N GLU A 159 12.44 -7.31 3.22
CA GLU A 159 11.56 -7.55 2.06
C GLU A 159 10.44 -6.52 1.98
N VAL A 160 10.80 -5.25 1.73
CA VAL A 160 9.77 -4.26 1.40
C VAL A 160 10.25 -3.39 0.26
N GLU A 161 9.80 -3.77 -0.94
CA GLU A 161 9.93 -3.00 -2.15
C GLU A 161 9.53 -1.55 -1.88
N ALA A 162 10.47 -0.62 -2.06
CA ALA A 162 10.22 0.80 -2.03
C ALA A 162 9.26 1.18 -3.18
N ARG A 163 7.95 1.06 -2.95
CA ARG A 163 6.92 1.60 -3.84
C ARG A 163 6.79 3.09 -3.57
N ASN A 164 7.62 3.87 -4.26
CA ASN A 164 7.51 5.32 -4.25
C ASN A 164 6.21 5.74 -4.97
N PRO A 165 5.29 6.51 -4.34
CA PRO A 165 4.08 6.98 -4.99
C PRO A 165 4.35 8.26 -5.79
N LYS A 166 4.21 8.22 -7.12
CA LYS A 166 4.05 9.44 -7.93
C LYS A 166 3.22 9.25 -9.19
N GLU A 167 1.95 8.90 -8.97
CA GLU A 167 0.83 9.19 -9.88
C GLU A 167 -0.32 9.68 -8.97
N ALA A 168 -0.88 10.88 -9.09
CA ALA A 168 -1.48 11.41 -10.30
C ALA A 168 -1.42 12.95 -10.38
N SER A 169 -1.08 13.44 -11.55
CA SER A 169 -1.82 14.52 -12.22
C SER A 169 -1.38 14.55 -13.67
N ALA A 170 -2.10 13.83 -14.53
CA ALA A 170 -2.17 14.22 -15.93
C ALA A 170 -3.09 15.45 -16.02
N PRO A 171 -2.69 16.46 -16.80
CA PRO A 171 -3.39 16.67 -18.05
C PRO A 171 -2.44 16.39 -19.22
N VAL A 172 -2.83 15.50 -20.12
CA VAL A 172 -2.14 15.31 -21.40
C VAL A 172 -2.68 16.32 -22.41
N GLU A 173 -1.72 16.86 -23.17
CA GLU A 173 -1.78 17.54 -24.47
C GLU A 173 -1.81 19.07 -24.45
N ILE A 174 -0.68 19.67 -24.81
CA ILE A 174 -0.48 20.35 -26.11
C ILE A 174 1.01 20.35 -26.47
N LYS A 175 1.30 19.99 -27.72
CA LYS A 175 2.61 20.02 -28.40
C LYS A 175 3.29 21.39 -28.32
N LYS A 176 4.60 21.41 -28.00
CA LYS A 176 5.71 21.91 -28.84
C LYS A 176 7.01 22.11 -28.03
N SER A 177 8.09 21.50 -28.55
CA SER A 177 9.51 21.91 -28.50
C SER A 177 10.11 22.43 -27.19
N PHE A 178 11.17 21.78 -26.69
CA PHE A 178 12.56 22.20 -26.95
C PHE A 178 13.57 21.20 -26.35
N HIS A 179 14.68 21.04 -27.05
CA HIS A 179 15.87 20.28 -26.67
C HIS A 179 16.42 20.68 -25.29
N PHE A 180 16.74 19.69 -24.45
CA PHE A 180 17.95 19.75 -23.62
C PHE A 180 18.55 18.34 -23.48
N SER A 181 19.71 18.18 -24.11
CA SER A 181 20.66 17.09 -23.93
C SER A 181 21.22 17.09 -22.52
N THR A 182 21.41 15.90 -21.91
CA THR A 182 22.62 15.52 -21.16
C THR A 182 22.55 14.04 -20.71
N THR A 183 23.15 13.17 -21.52
CA THR A 183 24.17 12.12 -21.24
C THR A 183 24.42 11.53 -19.82
N ALA A 184 23.53 11.62 -18.82
CA ALA A 184 23.87 11.20 -17.44
C ALA A 184 23.11 9.97 -16.90
N ASN A 185 22.20 9.37 -17.67
CA ASN A 185 21.31 8.30 -17.17
C ASN A 185 21.58 6.90 -17.76
N GLN A 186 22.68 6.71 -18.50
CA GLN A 186 23.07 5.39 -19.00
C GLN A 186 24.02 4.64 -18.06
N GLU A 187 24.68 5.30 -17.11
CA GLU A 187 25.64 4.63 -16.20
C GLU A 187 24.93 3.89 -15.05
N ARG A 188 23.81 4.42 -14.54
CA ARG A 188 23.11 3.83 -13.39
C ARG A 188 22.31 2.56 -13.68
N VAL A 189 21.89 2.35 -14.92
CA VAL A 189 21.26 1.08 -15.36
C VAL A 189 22.34 0.03 -15.65
N ASN A 190 23.51 0.44 -16.14
CA ASN A 190 24.61 -0.47 -16.45
C ASN A 190 25.32 -1.05 -15.21
N ASP A 191 25.33 -0.37 -14.06
CA ASP A 191 26.10 -0.82 -12.89
C ASP A 191 25.44 -1.96 -12.09
N LEU A 192 24.12 -2.13 -12.20
CA LEU A 192 23.39 -3.25 -11.57
C LEU A 192 23.44 -4.50 -12.46
N ASP A 193 23.25 -4.32 -13.76
CA ASP A 193 23.30 -5.42 -14.74
C ASP A 193 24.72 -6.02 -14.83
N ARG A 194 25.78 -5.20 -14.77
CA ARG A 194 27.18 -5.69 -14.82
C ARG A 194 27.56 -6.54 -13.63
N LYS A 195 27.09 -6.21 -12.42
CA LYS A 195 27.35 -7.01 -11.22
C LYS A 195 26.67 -8.37 -11.30
N GLN A 196 25.49 -8.43 -11.89
CA GLN A 196 24.76 -9.68 -12.04
C GLN A 196 25.41 -10.58 -13.10
N ASP A 197 25.95 -10.01 -14.17
CA ASP A 197 26.71 -10.76 -15.19
C ASP A 197 28.01 -11.36 -14.62
N GLU A 198 28.78 -10.58 -13.87
CA GLU A 198 30.04 -11.03 -13.24
C GLU A 198 29.81 -12.18 -12.25
N LEU A 199 28.62 -12.25 -11.64
CA LEU A 199 28.26 -13.31 -10.69
C LEU A 199 27.75 -14.60 -11.36
N LEU A 200 27.37 -14.53 -12.63
CA LEU A 200 26.83 -15.65 -13.41
C LEU A 200 27.87 -16.20 -14.39
N GLU A 201 28.81 -15.37 -14.85
CA GLU A 201 29.87 -15.77 -15.79
C GLU A 201 30.77 -16.86 -15.17
N GLY A 202 30.87 -17.98 -15.86
CA GLY A 202 31.67 -19.14 -15.43
C GLY A 202 30.95 -20.12 -14.50
N LYS A 203 29.71 -19.84 -14.09
CA LYS A 203 28.92 -20.76 -13.26
C LYS A 203 28.19 -21.81 -14.10
N GLN A 204 27.96 -22.98 -13.50
CA GLN A 204 27.30 -24.08 -14.17
C GLN A 204 25.83 -24.16 -13.75
N ALA A 205 24.92 -24.20 -14.72
CA ALA A 205 23.50 -24.41 -14.46
C ALA A 205 23.27 -25.76 -13.79
N THR A 206 22.54 -25.79 -12.69
CA THR A 206 22.20 -26.99 -11.92
C THR A 206 20.84 -27.57 -12.30
N LYS A 207 20.08 -26.88 -13.15
CA LYS A 207 18.79 -27.33 -13.71
C LYS A 207 18.56 -26.74 -15.11
N ASN A 208 17.60 -27.30 -15.83
CA ASN A 208 17.07 -26.71 -17.06
C ASN A 208 16.29 -25.43 -16.74
N ILE A 209 16.56 -24.35 -17.45
CA ILE A 209 15.89 -23.04 -17.32
C ILE A 209 14.93 -22.86 -18.49
N VAL A 210 13.71 -22.42 -18.20
CA VAL A 210 12.66 -22.21 -19.21
C VAL A 210 12.28 -20.74 -19.33
N ASN A 211 11.96 -20.30 -20.54
CA ASN A 211 11.44 -18.96 -20.76
C ASN A 211 9.93 -18.88 -20.47
N SER A 212 9.37 -17.67 -20.52
CA SER A 212 7.93 -17.42 -20.30
C SER A 212 7.01 -18.07 -21.35
N GLN A 213 7.57 -18.61 -22.43
CA GLN A 213 6.86 -19.36 -23.47
C GLN A 213 6.95 -20.88 -23.27
N GLY A 214 7.64 -21.33 -22.20
CA GLY A 214 7.80 -22.74 -21.86
C GLY A 214 8.93 -23.45 -22.62
N GLU A 215 9.77 -22.72 -23.35
CA GLU A 215 10.91 -23.28 -24.07
C GLU A 215 12.16 -23.32 -23.18
N THR A 216 12.91 -24.43 -23.20
CA THR A 216 14.16 -24.55 -22.46
C THR A 216 15.25 -23.71 -23.12
N VAL A 217 15.73 -22.68 -22.40
CA VAL A 217 16.74 -21.73 -22.87
C VAL A 217 18.15 -22.03 -22.33
N VAL A 218 18.25 -22.76 -21.21
CA VAL A 218 19.52 -23.28 -20.68
C VAL A 218 19.32 -24.72 -20.23
N THR A 219 20.24 -25.61 -20.58
CA THR A 219 20.23 -27.00 -20.11
C THR A 219 21.07 -27.18 -18.84
N GLU A 220 20.65 -28.11 -17.99
CA GLU A 220 21.40 -28.53 -16.81
C GLU A 220 22.82 -28.96 -17.22
N GLY A 221 23.81 -28.45 -16.50
CA GLY A 221 25.22 -28.72 -16.74
C GLY A 221 25.91 -27.74 -17.71
N THR A 222 25.19 -26.80 -18.31
CA THR A 222 25.81 -25.77 -19.18
C THR A 222 26.59 -24.76 -18.34
N VAL A 223 27.82 -24.44 -18.75
CA VAL A 223 28.65 -23.38 -18.15
C VAL A 223 28.33 -22.06 -18.84
N LEU A 224 27.95 -21.05 -18.07
CA LEU A 224 27.50 -19.78 -18.61
C LEU A 224 28.67 -18.91 -19.06
N THR A 225 28.68 -18.57 -20.34
CA THR A 225 29.58 -17.56 -20.90
C THR A 225 28.89 -16.20 -20.94
N LYS A 226 29.69 -15.13 -20.95
CA LYS A 226 29.18 -13.75 -21.06
C LYS A 226 28.22 -13.54 -22.23
N THR A 227 28.55 -14.12 -23.38
CA THR A 227 27.72 -14.07 -24.60
C THR A 227 26.38 -14.78 -24.43
N GLU A 228 26.33 -15.85 -23.65
CA GLU A 228 25.08 -16.56 -23.37
C GLU A 228 24.22 -15.79 -22.36
N ILE A 229 24.82 -15.20 -21.33
CA ILE A 229 24.12 -14.36 -20.35
C ILE A 229 23.46 -13.17 -21.05
N ASP A 230 24.17 -12.49 -21.95
CA ASP A 230 23.63 -11.37 -22.72
C ASP A 230 22.47 -11.78 -23.65
N HIS A 231 22.52 -12.99 -24.21
CA HIS A 231 21.41 -13.54 -25.00
C HIS A 231 20.23 -13.91 -24.10
N LEU A 232 20.48 -14.45 -22.91
CA LEU A 232 19.46 -14.86 -21.95
C LEU A 232 18.65 -13.69 -21.40
N LYS A 233 19.28 -12.50 -21.24
CA LYS A 233 18.59 -11.26 -20.89
C LYS A 233 17.47 -10.88 -21.85
N GLN A 234 17.56 -11.28 -23.12
CA GLN A 234 16.52 -10.98 -24.12
C GLN A 234 15.21 -11.75 -23.87
N TYR A 235 15.29 -12.89 -23.16
CA TYR A 235 14.11 -13.65 -22.73
C TYR A 235 13.45 -13.08 -21.47
N GLY A 236 14.03 -12.02 -20.91
CA GLY A 236 13.44 -11.22 -19.84
C GLY A 236 13.82 -11.64 -18.42
N PRO A 237 13.34 -10.90 -17.41
CA PRO A 237 13.81 -11.01 -16.02
C PRO A 237 13.57 -12.39 -15.38
N SER A 238 12.51 -13.08 -15.77
CA SER A 238 12.15 -14.40 -15.22
C SER A 238 13.26 -15.44 -15.42
N VAL A 239 13.88 -15.43 -16.61
CA VAL A 239 14.99 -16.34 -16.94
C VAL A 239 16.23 -16.00 -16.12
N MET A 240 16.53 -14.72 -15.93
CA MET A 240 17.69 -14.27 -15.16
C MET A 240 17.59 -14.59 -13.67
N VAL A 241 16.39 -14.47 -13.10
CA VAL A 241 16.13 -14.86 -11.70
C VAL A 241 16.30 -16.37 -11.53
N GLU A 242 15.68 -17.17 -12.40
CA GLU A 242 15.77 -18.63 -12.32
C GLU A 242 17.21 -19.11 -12.53
N LEU A 243 17.95 -18.49 -13.45
CA LEU A 243 19.36 -18.76 -13.67
C LEU A 243 20.18 -18.45 -12.42
N SER A 244 19.96 -17.30 -11.78
CA SER A 244 20.73 -16.90 -10.58
C SER A 244 20.55 -17.82 -9.38
N MET A 245 19.38 -18.46 -9.26
CA MET A 245 19.08 -19.40 -8.18
C MET A 245 19.58 -20.82 -8.46
N ASN A 246 19.81 -21.17 -9.73
CA ASN A 246 20.13 -22.52 -10.16
C ASN A 246 21.50 -22.60 -10.86
N VAL A 247 22.49 -21.88 -10.33
CA VAL A 247 23.88 -21.95 -10.79
C VAL A 247 24.83 -22.21 -9.63
N LYS A 248 25.88 -23.00 -9.85
CA LYS A 248 26.93 -23.30 -8.87
C LYS A 248 28.32 -22.98 -9.40
#